data_AF-A0A150NXA5-F1
#
_entry.id   AF-A0A150NXA5-F1
#
_cell.length_a   1.000
_cell.length_b   1.000
_cell.length_c   1.000
_cell.angle_alpha   90.00
_cell.angle_beta   90.00
_cell.angle_gamma   90.00
#
_symmetry.space_group_name_H-M   'P 1'
#
loop_
_entity.id
_entity.type
_entity.pdbx_description
1 polymer ?
#
loop_
_entity_poly.entity_id
_entity_poly.type
_entity_poly.pdbx_seq_one_letter_code
_entity_poly.pdbx_strand_id
1 'polypeptide(L)'
;MCADFDIDASRWIDVLSDENVWGNSWEQNGLQFGITAGESPEFEDEVVARKYSRIPLYYDWHPEFEDYYGFSLAWKKYESDSDLSIDFYTT
;
A
#
# COMPACT_ATOMS: atom_id res chain seq x y z
N MET A 1 8.83 -17.00 -2.37
CA MET A 1 8.88 -16.43 -1.01
C MET A 1 7.45 -16.42 -0.54
N CYS A 2 7.12 -17.17 0.52
CA CYS A 2 5.79 -17.13 1.14
C CYS A 2 6.04 -16.39 2.46
N ALA A 3 5.52 -15.16 2.55
CA ALA A 3 5.66 -14.30 3.71
C ALA A 3 4.25 -13.93 4.14
N ASP A 4 3.90 -14.28 5.38
CA ASP A 4 2.68 -13.78 6.02
C ASP A 4 2.96 -12.34 6.45
N PHE A 5 2.25 -11.39 5.84
CA PHE A 5 2.42 -9.97 6.13
C PHE A 5 1.48 -9.57 7.27
N ASP A 6 2.07 -9.35 8.45
CA ASP A 6 1.34 -8.73 9.56
C ASP A 6 1.17 -7.24 9.28
N ILE A 7 -0.09 -6.81 9.14
CA ILE A 7 -0.47 -5.41 8.90
C ILE A 7 -0.05 -4.54 10.10
N ASP A 8 -0.12 -5.05 11.32
CA ASP A 8 0.27 -4.29 12.52
C ASP A 8 1.79 -4.11 12.61
N ALA A 9 2.56 -4.95 11.92
CA ALA A 9 4.01 -4.85 11.80
C ALA A 9 4.47 -3.98 10.61
N SER A 10 3.52 -3.40 9.86
CA SER A 10 3.82 -2.61 8.67
C SER A 10 4.21 -1.16 9.01
N ARG A 11 4.98 -0.55 8.11
CA ARG A 11 5.28 0.89 8.11
C ARG A 11 4.41 1.57 7.07
N TRP A 12 4.18 2.87 7.23
CA TRP A 12 3.45 3.62 6.22
C TRP A 12 4.29 3.85 4.96
N ILE A 13 3.61 4.02 3.84
CA ILE A 13 4.19 4.59 2.62
C ILE A 13 3.65 6.00 2.52
N ASP A 14 4.56 6.96 2.37
CA ASP A 14 4.19 8.36 2.11
C ASP A 14 4.32 8.68 0.62
N VAL A 15 5.30 8.10 -0.07
CA VAL A 15 5.59 8.39 -1.48
C VAL A 15 5.80 7.08 -2.26
N LEU A 16 5.11 6.92 -3.39
CA LEU A 16 5.38 5.89 -4.38
C LEU A 16 5.69 6.56 -5.71
N SER A 17 6.93 6.42 -6.20
CA SER A 17 7.34 6.99 -7.49
C SER A 17 7.00 8.48 -7.62
N ASP A 18 7.39 9.26 -6.61
CA ASP A 18 7.13 10.70 -6.47
C ASP A 18 5.65 11.10 -6.26
N GLU A 19 4.71 10.15 -6.17
CA GLU A 19 3.31 10.42 -5.87
C GLU A 19 2.96 10.10 -4.41
N ASN A 20 2.21 10.98 -3.77
CA ASN A 20 1.69 10.71 -2.42
C ASN A 20 0.57 9.68 -2.51
N VAL A 21 0.75 8.56 -1.82
CA VAL A 21 -0.19 7.44 -1.88
C VAL A 21 -0.48 6.88 -0.51
N TRP A 22 -1.60 6.18 -0.39
CA TRP A 22 -1.92 5.38 0.78
C TRP A 22 -1.37 3.97 0.60
N GLY A 23 -0.62 3.48 1.58
CA GLY A 23 -0.07 2.13 1.51
C GLY A 23 0.70 1.73 2.75
N ASN A 24 1.11 0.48 2.75
CA ASN A 24 1.92 -0.10 3.81
C ASN A 24 3.15 -0.77 3.22
N SER A 25 4.26 -0.72 3.96
CA SER A 25 5.53 -1.35 3.60
C SER A 25 6.04 -2.27 4.69
N TRP A 26 6.83 -3.25 4.26
CA TRP A 26 7.51 -4.21 5.11
C TRP A 26 8.97 -4.30 4.69
N GLU A 27 9.83 -4.57 5.67
CA GLU A 27 11.23 -4.91 5.43
C GLU A 27 11.42 -6.38 5.79
N GLN A 28 12.08 -7.11 4.89
CA GLN A 28 12.52 -8.47 5.16
C GLN A 28 13.87 -8.73 4.48
N ASN A 29 14.88 -9.07 5.29
CA ASN A 29 16.22 -9.46 4.83
C ASN A 29 16.92 -8.40 3.96
N GLY A 30 16.76 -7.12 4.27
CA GLY A 30 17.35 -6.00 3.55
C GLY A 30 16.61 -5.62 2.26
N LEU A 31 15.42 -6.18 2.03
CA LEU A 31 14.53 -5.80 0.93
C LEU A 31 13.26 -5.18 1.52
N GLN A 32 12.93 -3.99 1.05
CA GLN A 32 11.70 -3.29 1.38
C GLN A 32 10.67 -3.53 0.27
N PHE A 33 9.45 -3.85 0.65
CA PHE A 33 8.33 -4.07 -0.25
C PHE A 33 7.15 -3.26 0.23
N GLY A 34 6.26 -2.87 -0.68
CA GLY A 34 5.08 -2.14 -0.29
C GLY A 34 3.92 -2.32 -1.22
N ILE A 35 2.73 -2.23 -0.63
CA ILE A 35 1.46 -2.32 -1.31
C ILE A 35 0.76 -0.99 -1.13
N THR A 36 0.32 -0.43 -2.24
CA THR A 36 -0.51 0.77 -2.27
C THR A 36 -1.78 0.46 -3.05
N ALA A 37 -2.86 1.16 -2.70
CA ALA A 37 -4.10 1.05 -3.43
C ALA A 37 -4.71 2.44 -3.54
N GLY A 38 -5.41 2.67 -4.65
CA GLY A 38 -6.23 3.85 -4.82
C GLY A 38 -7.43 3.80 -3.88
N GLU A 39 -7.90 4.97 -3.48
CA GLU A 39 -9.21 5.08 -2.85
C GLU A 39 -10.22 5.58 -3.88
N SER A 40 -11.40 4.96 -3.90
CA SER A 40 -12.51 5.39 -4.75
C SER A 40 -13.05 6.71 -4.21
N PRO A 41 -13.07 7.79 -5.03
CA PRO A 41 -13.58 9.08 -4.59
C PRO A 41 -15.11 9.08 -4.36
N GLU A 42 -15.82 8.05 -4.84
CA GLU A 42 -17.27 7.96 -4.78
C GLU A 42 -17.80 7.25 -3.52
N PHE A 43 -16.98 6.42 -2.87
CA PHE A 43 -17.38 5.56 -1.74
C PHE A 43 -16.41 5.67 -0.56
N GLU A 44 -15.82 6.85 -0.35
CA GLU A 44 -14.98 7.14 0.82
C GLU A 44 -15.70 6.80 2.15
N ASP A 45 -17.02 6.95 2.18
CA ASP A 45 -17.87 6.63 3.33
C ASP A 45 -18.06 5.13 3.59
N GLU A 46 -17.78 4.28 2.60
CA GLU A 46 -17.82 2.82 2.75
C GLU A 46 -16.47 2.20 3.17
N VAL A 47 -15.42 3.02 3.31
CA VAL A 47 -14.10 2.55 3.75
C VAL A 47 -14.13 2.21 5.24
N VAL A 48 -14.10 0.91 5.55
CA VAL A 48 -14.33 0.37 6.89
C VAL A 48 -13.08 0.39 7.77
N ALA A 49 -11.88 0.39 7.19
CA ALA A 49 -10.64 0.24 7.96
C ALA A 49 -9.49 1.08 7.40
N ARG A 50 -9.41 2.33 7.87
CA ARG A 50 -8.21 3.18 7.72
C ARG A 50 -7.26 3.11 8.93
N LYS A 51 -7.69 2.51 10.04
CA LYS A 51 -7.00 2.61 11.34
C LYS A 51 -5.79 1.69 11.50
N TYR A 52 -5.83 0.51 10.88
CA TYR A 52 -4.75 -0.50 10.98
C TYR A 52 -3.97 -0.66 9.67
N SER A 53 -4.60 -0.32 8.54
CA SER A 53 -4.00 -0.36 7.22
C SER A 53 -4.37 0.93 6.49
N ARG A 54 -3.43 1.51 5.75
CA ARG A 54 -3.73 2.60 4.80
C ARG A 54 -4.30 2.09 3.48
N ILE A 55 -4.34 0.78 3.25
CA ILE A 55 -5.05 0.19 2.11
C ILE A 55 -6.55 0.24 2.44
N PRO A 56 -7.38 0.93 1.62
CA PRO A 56 -8.81 1.01 1.86
C PRO A 56 -9.44 -0.38 1.77
N LEU A 57 -10.18 -0.74 2.80
CA LEU A 57 -11.06 -1.90 2.81
C LEU A 57 -12.48 -1.39 2.71
N TYR A 58 -13.25 -1.88 1.74
CA TYR A 58 -14.63 -1.51 1.51
C TYR A 58 -15.58 -2.54 2.12
N TYR A 59 -16.76 -2.10 2.55
CA TYR A 59 -17.78 -2.97 3.13
C TYR A 59 -18.43 -3.88 2.09
N ASP A 60 -18.73 -3.32 0.91
CA ASP A 60 -19.34 -4.02 -0.22
C ASP A 60 -18.45 -3.91 -1.47
N TRP A 61 -18.57 -4.89 -2.36
CA TRP A 61 -17.93 -4.90 -3.67
C TRP A 61 -18.90 -4.35 -4.72
N HIS A 62 -18.50 -3.28 -5.41
CA HIS A 62 -19.27 -2.67 -6.50
C HIS A 62 -18.62 -2.97 -7.85
N PRO A 63 -19.18 -3.89 -8.68
CA PRO A 63 -18.59 -4.29 -9.96
C PRO A 63 -18.31 -3.13 -10.93
N GLU A 64 -19.11 -2.07 -10.87
CA GLU A 64 -18.95 -0.87 -11.68
C GLU A 64 -17.67 -0.07 -11.40
N PHE A 65 -16.95 -0.37 -10.31
CA PHE A 65 -15.70 0.26 -9.91
C PHE A 65 -14.54 -0.72 -9.74
N GLU A 66 -14.60 -1.90 -10.38
CA GLU A 66 -13.58 -2.93 -10.23
C GLU A 66 -12.15 -2.44 -10.53
N ASP A 67 -12.02 -1.48 -11.46
CA ASP A 67 -10.74 -0.85 -11.81
C ASP A 67 -10.11 -0.05 -10.66
N TYR A 68 -10.91 0.45 -9.71
CA TYR A 68 -10.43 1.21 -8.55
C TYR A 68 -9.96 0.34 -7.39
N TYR A 69 -10.36 -0.93 -7.35
CA TYR A 69 -9.93 -1.87 -6.31
C TYR A 69 -8.56 -2.51 -6.59
N GLY A 70 -7.89 -2.07 -7.67
CA GLY A 70 -6.52 -2.46 -7.98
C GLY A 70 -5.53 -2.02 -6.90
N PHE A 71 -4.47 -2.81 -6.73
CA PHE A 71 -3.33 -2.47 -5.89
C PHE A 71 -2.03 -2.52 -6.70
N SER A 72 -1.08 -1.69 -6.32
CA SER A 72 0.28 -1.74 -6.83
C SER A 72 1.20 -2.41 -5.81
N LEU A 73 2.12 -3.24 -6.30
CA LEU A 73 3.20 -3.82 -5.51
C LEU A 73 4.53 -3.27 -6.02
N ALA A 74 5.34 -2.76 -5.10
CA ALA A 74 6.67 -2.23 -5.40
C ALA A 74 7.70 -2.74 -4.40
N TRP A 75 8.98 -2.77 -4.80
CA TRP A 75 10.07 -3.15 -3.90
C TRP A 75 11.37 -2.44 -4.24
N LYS A 76 12.19 -2.19 -3.22
CA LYS A 76 13.54 -1.61 -3.32
C LYS A 76 14.44 -2.18 -2.23
N LYS A 77 15.76 -1.99 -2.37
CA LYS A 77 16.67 -2.28 -1.24
C LYS A 77 16.29 -1.43 -0.05
N TYR A 78 16.29 -2.03 1.13
CA TYR A 78 16.00 -1.30 2.35
C TYR A 78 17.13 -0.31 2.65
N GLU A 79 16.77 0.94 2.90
CA GLU A 79 17.71 2.00 3.27
C GLU A 79 17.64 2.32 4.76
N SER A 80 16.44 2.62 5.27
CA SER A 80 16.20 2.93 6.69
C SER A 80 14.72 2.93 7.05
N ASP A 81 14.41 2.85 8.34
CA ASP A 81 13.03 2.97 8.86
C ASP A 81 12.42 4.37 8.64
N SER A 82 13.27 5.39 8.48
CA SER A 82 12.86 6.75 8.18
C SER A 82 12.53 6.97 6.70
N ASP A 83 12.90 6.03 5.84
CA ASP A 83 12.63 6.09 4.41
C ASP A 83 11.26 5.44 4.13
N LEU A 84 10.26 6.30 3.98
CA LEU A 84 8.87 5.94 3.70
C LEU A 84 8.54 6.00 2.20
N SER A 85 9.54 6.16 1.33
CA SER A 85 9.33 6.05 -0.12
C SER A 85 9.41 4.59 -0.55
N ILE A 86 8.68 4.24 -1.61
CA ILE A 86 9.07 3.12 -2.46
C ILE A 86 9.11 3.60 -3.89
N ASP A 87 10.21 3.35 -4.58
CA ASP A 87 10.40 3.84 -5.94
C ASP A 87 10.46 2.66 -6.91
N PHE A 88 9.77 2.80 -8.04
CA PHE A 88 9.97 1.89 -9.15
C PHE A 88 11.26 2.29 -9.86
N TYR A 89 12.29 1.46 -9.79
CA TYR A 89 13.34 1.50 -10.80
C TYR A 89 12.77 0.90 -12.10
N THR A 90 12.05 1.69 -12.89
CA THR A 90 11.84 1.35 -14.29
C THR A 90 13.11 1.71 -15.04
N THR A 91 13.98 0.73 -15.31
CA THR A 91 15.06 0.86 -16.29
C THR A 91 14.52 0.65 -17.69
#